data_AF-A0A0F2NB20-F1
#
_entry.id   AF-A0A0F2NB20-F1
#
_cell.length_a   1.000
_cell.length_b   1.000
_cell.length_c   1.000
_cell.angle_alpha   90.00
_cell.angle_beta   90.00
_cell.angle_gamma   90.00
#
_symmetry.space_group_name_H-M   'P 1'
#
loop_
_entity.id
_entity.type
_entity.pdbx_description
1 polymer ?
#
loop_
_entity_poly.entity_id
_entity_poly.type
_entity_poly.pdbx_seq_one_letter_code
_entity_poly.pdbx_strand_id
1 'polypeptide(L)'
;MASLLEPDSLLRRIRLHIEDEVAAGRLPKNSFPLLREALLTGGVPRGHAGEITGYGERMARTIVSDLLKKGYLKWASSRSPLVLVFPIDAVEQWFPRLYSAV
;
A
#
# COMPACT_ATOMS: atom_id res chain seq x y z
N MET A 1 -11.23 22.06 -0.24
CA MET A 1 -10.44 21.39 -1.30
C MET A 1 -9.12 20.81 -0.80
N ALA A 2 -8.54 21.28 0.32
CA ALA A 2 -7.34 20.67 0.91
C ALA A 2 -7.55 19.29 1.56
N SER A 3 -8.76 18.96 1.99
CA SER A 3 -9.09 17.72 2.73
C SER A 3 -8.99 16.43 1.91
N LEU A 4 -8.89 16.51 0.58
CA LEU A 4 -8.69 15.34 -0.28
C LEU A 4 -7.23 14.86 -0.31
N LEU A 5 -6.29 15.78 -0.08
CA LEU A 5 -4.84 15.55 -0.04
C LEU A 5 -4.27 15.52 1.38
N GLU A 6 -5.11 15.65 2.41
CA GLU A 6 -4.68 15.47 3.79
C GLU A 6 -4.16 14.03 3.98
N PRO A 7 -2.92 13.85 4.47
CA PRO A 7 -2.29 12.54 4.63
C PRO A 7 -3.15 11.57 5.45
N ASP A 8 -3.82 12.07 6.49
CA ASP A 8 -4.70 11.27 7.35
C ASP A 8 -5.94 10.74 6.62
N SER A 9 -6.55 11.59 5.79
CA SER A 9 -7.72 11.23 4.99
C SER A 9 -7.36 10.20 3.91
N LEU A 10 -6.19 10.33 3.28
CA LEU A 10 -5.67 9.36 2.32
C LEU A 10 -5.33 8.03 3.00
N LEU A 11 -4.60 8.05 4.12
CA LEU A 11 -4.27 6.86 4.90
C LEU A 11 -5.51 6.09 5.33
N ARG A 12 -6.56 6.79 5.76
CA ARG A 12 -7.83 6.17 6.13
C ARG A 12 -8.48 5.46 4.94
N ARG A 13 -8.50 6.08 3.76
CA ARG A 13 -9.08 5.46 2.55
C ARG A 13 -8.27 4.25 2.08
N ILE A 14 -6.93 4.37 2.06
CA ILE A 14 -6.03 3.24 1.77
C ILE A 14 -6.30 2.11 2.77
N ARG A 15 -6.42 2.42 4.06
CA ARG A 15 -6.71 1.42 5.10
C ARG A 15 -7.98 0.65 4.82
N LEU A 16 -9.10 1.37 4.62
CA LEU A 16 -10.40 0.77 4.38
C LEU A 16 -10.40 -0.12 3.13
N HIS A 17 -9.77 0.35 2.05
CA HIS A 17 -9.62 -0.42 0.82
C HIS A 17 -8.81 -1.70 1.02
N ILE A 18 -7.68 -1.61 1.70
CA ILE A 18 -6.82 -2.77 1.95
C ILE A 18 -7.50 -3.75 2.91
N GLU A 19 -8.23 -3.26 3.92
CA GLU A 19 -9.03 -4.11 4.81
C GLU A 19 -10.13 -4.85 4.03
N ASP A 20 -10.79 -4.21 3.05
CA ASP A 20 -11.76 -4.85 2.17
C ASP A 20 -11.12 -5.91 1.25
N GLU A 21 -9.99 -5.60 0.62
CA GLU A 21 -9.23 -6.56 -0.19
C GLU A 21 -8.76 -7.78 0.63
N VAL A 22 -8.38 -7.57 1.89
CA VAL A 22 -8.02 -8.65 2.82
C VAL A 22 -9.24 -9.48 3.20
N ALA A 23 -10.38 -8.84 3.48
CA ALA A 23 -11.64 -9.52 3.78
C ALA A 23 -12.12 -10.36 2.58
N ALA A 24 -11.91 -9.87 1.36
CA ALA A 24 -12.21 -10.57 0.13
C ALA A 24 -11.18 -11.66 -0.24
N GLY A 25 -10.13 -11.85 0.57
CA GLY A 25 -9.07 -12.84 0.31
C GLY A 25 -8.16 -12.51 -0.87
N ARG A 26 -8.20 -11.28 -1.38
CA ARG A 26 -7.37 -10.80 -2.50
C ARG A 26 -5.99 -10.32 -2.05
N LEU A 27 -5.84 -9.96 -0.78
CA LEU A 27 -4.57 -9.59 -0.15
C LEU A 27 -4.33 -10.35 1.16
N PRO A 28 -3.06 -10.62 1.51
CA PRO A 28 -2.73 -11.22 2.79
C PRO A 28 -2.96 -10.25 3.96
N LYS A 29 -3.23 -10.81 5.14
CA LYS A 29 -3.36 -10.04 6.40
C LYS A 29 -2.09 -9.21 6.68
N ASN A 30 -2.23 -8.09 7.39
CA ASN A 30 -1.17 -7.09 7.63
C ASN A 30 -0.47 -6.57 6.36
N SER A 31 -1.17 -6.49 5.24
CA SER A 31 -0.66 -5.76 4.06
C SER A 31 -0.62 -4.24 4.29
N PHE A 32 -1.56 -3.70 5.09
CA PHE A 32 -1.70 -2.26 5.32
C PHE A 32 -0.49 -1.59 6.01
N PRO A 33 0.10 -2.14 7.10
CA PRO A 33 1.25 -1.53 7.77
C PRO A 33 2.41 -1.21 6.83
N LEU A 34 2.69 -2.10 5.87
CA LEU A 34 3.77 -1.90 4.90
C LEU A 34 3.48 -0.74 3.94
N LEU A 35 2.24 -0.61 3.49
CA LEU A 35 1.79 0.48 2.62
C LEU A 35 1.77 1.82 3.36
N ARG A 36 1.31 1.81 4.62
CA ARG A 36 1.35 2.98 5.51
C ARG A 36 2.78 3.46 5.69
N GLU A 37 3.70 2.56 6.00
CA GLU A 37 5.10 2.92 6.20
C GLU A 37 5.70 3.49 4.92
N ALA A 38 5.49 2.83 3.76
CA ALA A 38 5.96 3.33 2.48
C ALA A 38 5.38 4.71 2.10
N LEU A 39 4.13 5.02 2.50
CA LEU A 39 3.54 6.33 2.29
C LEU A 39 4.19 7.40 3.20
N LEU A 40 4.45 7.07 4.45
CA LEU A 40 4.97 8.01 5.45
C LEU A 40 6.47 8.29 5.27
N THR A 41 7.26 7.28 4.90
CA THR A 41 8.72 7.38 4.77
C THR A 41 9.18 7.59 3.32
N GLY A 42 8.27 7.47 2.36
CA GLY A 42 8.58 7.53 0.93
C GLY A 42 9.22 6.25 0.39
N GLY A 43 9.52 5.26 1.24
CA GLY A 43 10.01 3.96 0.81
C GLY A 43 10.49 3.07 1.94
N VAL A 44 10.24 1.77 1.80
CA VAL A 44 10.59 0.75 2.81
C VAL A 44 11.71 -0.15 2.31
N PRO A 45 12.84 -0.27 3.01
CA PRO A 45 13.85 -1.29 2.69
C PRO A 45 13.25 -2.69 2.80
N ARG A 46 13.50 -3.55 1.81
CA ARG A 46 12.91 -4.90 1.76
C ARG A 46 13.16 -5.73 3.02
N GLY A 47 14.29 -5.53 3.70
CA GLY A 47 14.63 -6.21 4.94
C GLY A 47 13.78 -5.80 6.16
N HIS A 48 13.18 -4.60 6.16
CA HIS A 48 12.31 -4.16 7.25
C HIS A 48 10.86 -4.64 7.08
N ALA A 49 10.52 -5.30 5.97
CA ALA A 49 9.16 -5.76 5.74
C ALA A 49 8.66 -6.75 6.81
N GLY A 50 9.55 -7.59 7.37
CA GLY A 50 9.20 -8.49 8.47
C GLY A 50 8.80 -7.75 9.75
N GLU A 51 9.63 -6.78 10.15
CA GLU A 51 9.38 -5.96 11.34
C GLU A 51 8.08 -5.14 11.20
N ILE A 52 7.85 -4.52 10.03
CA ILE A 52 6.68 -3.67 9.79
C ILE A 52 5.39 -4.49 9.73
N THR A 53 5.41 -5.67 9.11
CA THR A 53 4.22 -6.53 9.00
C THR A 53 3.95 -7.36 10.27
N GLY A 54 4.91 -7.40 11.21
CA GLY A 54 4.84 -8.22 12.41
C GLY A 54 4.93 -9.73 12.13
N TYR A 55 5.37 -10.10 10.93
CA TYR A 55 5.45 -11.48 10.49
C TYR A 55 6.90 -11.91 10.24
N GLY A 56 7.16 -13.21 10.36
CA GLY A 56 8.45 -13.78 10.03
C GLY A 56 8.82 -13.57 8.55
N GLU A 57 10.12 -13.58 8.27
CA GLU A 57 10.74 -13.24 6.98
C GLU A 57 10.10 -13.96 5.77
N ARG A 58 9.61 -15.19 5.95
CA ARG A 58 8.92 -15.94 4.88
C ARG A 58 7.58 -15.31 4.50
N MET A 59 6.77 -14.98 5.50
CA MET A 59 5.44 -14.41 5.30
C MET A 59 5.54 -12.96 4.83
N ALA A 60 6.49 -12.20 5.37
CA ALA A 60 6.79 -10.84 4.90
C ALA A 60 7.14 -10.81 3.40
N ARG A 61 7.97 -11.75 2.93
CA ARG A 61 8.27 -11.90 1.51
C ARG A 61 7.04 -12.23 0.65
N THR A 62 6.11 -13.06 1.17
CA THR A 62 4.84 -13.34 0.50
C THR A 62 3.99 -12.07 0.38
N ILE A 63 3.82 -11.33 1.48
CA ILE A 63 3.06 -10.06 1.50
C ILE A 63 3.62 -9.06 0.49
N VAL A 64 4.95 -8.87 0.51
CA VAL A 64 5.63 -8.01 -0.47
C VAL A 64 5.37 -8.50 -1.89
N SER A 65 5.51 -9.79 -2.17
CA SER A 65 5.26 -10.36 -3.50
C SER A 65 3.84 -10.11 -4.00
N ASP A 66 2.83 -10.29 -3.15
CA ASP A 66 1.43 -10.09 -3.53
C ASP A 66 1.09 -8.61 -3.73
N LEU A 67 1.61 -7.73 -2.88
CA LEU A 67 1.47 -6.28 -3.05
C LEU A 67 2.12 -5.77 -4.35
N LEU A 68 3.28 -6.35 -4.71
CA LEU A 68 3.96 -6.05 -5.96
C LEU A 68 3.17 -6.54 -7.17
N LYS A 69 2.63 -7.77 -7.13
CA LYS A 69 1.79 -8.32 -8.21
C LYS A 69 0.51 -7.52 -8.42
N LYS A 70 -0.07 -7.00 -7.34
CA LYS A 70 -1.27 -6.15 -7.37
C LYS A 70 -0.99 -4.69 -7.73
N GLY A 71 0.28 -4.31 -7.87
CA GLY A 71 0.67 -2.95 -8.27
C GLY A 71 0.59 -1.90 -7.17
N TYR A 72 0.40 -2.30 -5.91
CA TYR A 72 0.40 -1.38 -4.76
C TYR A 72 1.81 -0.94 -4.35
N LEU A 73 2.82 -1.75 -4.69
CA LEU A 73 4.23 -1.46 -4.43
C LEU A 73 5.02 -1.60 -5.72
N LYS A 74 6.13 -0.85 -5.84
CA LYS A 74 7.12 -1.00 -6.90
C LYS A 74 8.53 -0.89 -6.33
N TRP A 75 9.48 -1.49 -7.04
CA TRP A 75 10.91 -1.33 -6.79
C TRP A 75 11.64 -1.05 -8.10
N ALA A 76 12.69 -0.25 -8.06
CA ALA A 76 13.51 0.06 -9.24
C ALA A 76 14.58 -1.00 -9.51
N SER A 77 15.13 -1.62 -8.47
CA SER A 77 16.15 -2.68 -8.56
C SER A 77 16.11 -3.58 -7.32
N SER A 78 16.81 -4.73 -7.36
CA SER A 78 16.87 -5.67 -6.22
C SER A 78 17.34 -5.04 -4.90
N ARG A 79 18.06 -3.91 -4.94
CA ARG A 79 18.53 -3.15 -3.78
C ARG A 79 17.72 -1.89 -3.48
N SER A 80 16.75 -1.53 -4.32
CA SER A 80 15.96 -0.33 -4.13
C SER A 80 14.87 -0.53 -3.07
N PRO A 81 14.49 0.53 -2.33
CA PRO A 81 13.36 0.47 -1.42
C PRO A 81 12.05 0.18 -2.17
N LEU A 82 11.11 -0.42 -1.45
CA LEU A 82 9.72 -0.61 -1.88
C LEU A 82 9.01 0.73 -1.74
N VAL A 83 8.53 1.26 -2.85
CA VAL A 83 7.81 2.54 -2.88
C VAL A 83 6.33 2.26 -3.13
N LEU A 84 5.47 3.01 -2.44
CA LEU A 84 4.03 2.97 -2.68
C LEU A 84 3.73 3.45 -4.09
N VAL A 85 2.92 2.68 -4.81
CA VAL A 85 2.38 3.07 -6.11
C VAL A 85 0.87 3.05 -6.03
N PHE A 86 0.25 3.92 -6.82
CA PHE A 86 -1.20 4.07 -6.93
C PHE A 86 -1.67 3.34 -8.19
N PRO A 87 -2.08 2.06 -8.12
CA PRO A 87 -2.59 1.35 -9.28
C PRO A 87 -3.92 1.98 -9.72
N ILE A 88 -4.16 2.07 -11.03
CA ILE A 88 -5.36 2.70 -11.61
C ILE A 88 -6.65 2.14 -10.99
N ASP A 89 -6.70 0.83 -10.78
CA ASP A 89 -7.84 0.15 -10.16
C ASP A 89 -8.13 0.64 -8.73
N ALA A 90 -7.10 1.04 -7.98
CA ALA A 90 -7.26 1.57 -6.62
C ALA A 90 -7.36 3.10 -6.57
N VAL A 91 -6.97 3.81 -7.64
CA VAL A 91 -7.03 5.29 -7.70
C VAL A 91 -8.48 5.78 -7.56
N GLU A 92 -9.45 5.10 -8.17
CA GLU A 92 -10.87 5.49 -8.04
C GLU A 92 -11.38 5.38 -6.60
N GLN A 93 -10.93 4.35 -5.87
CA GLN A 93 -11.32 4.11 -4.48
C GLN A 93 -10.54 4.99 -3.49
N TRP A 94 -9.26 5.27 -3.77
CA TRP A 94 -8.39 6.05 -2.88
C TRP A 94 -8.53 7.55 -3.07
N PHE A 95 -8.96 7.99 -4.26
CA PHE A 95 -9.22 9.39 -4.58
C PHE A 95 -10.60 9.56 -5.22
N PRO A 96 -11.67 9.37 -4.44
CA PRO A 96 -13.01 9.64 -4.93
C PRO A 96 -13.09 11.12 -5.34
N ARG A 97 -13.54 11.38 -6.57
CA ARG A 97 -13.63 12.71 -7.23
C ARG A 97 -12.36 13.31 -7.83
N LEU A 98 -11.26 12.56 -7.98
CA LEU A 98 -10.07 13.08 -8.70
C LEU A 98 -10.37 13.45 -10.17
N TYR A 99 -11.37 12.81 -10.78
CA TYR A 99 -11.87 13.08 -12.13
C TYR A 99 -13.21 13.85 -12.17
N SER A 100 -13.69 14.37 -11.04
CA SER A 100 -14.94 15.15 -11.01
C SER A 100 -14.69 16.60 -11.44
N ALA A 101 -14.31 16.78 -12.70
CA ALA A 101 -14.48 18.03 -13.44
C ALA A 101 -14.85 17.68 -14.88
N VAL A 102 -16.08 17.18 -15.04
CA VAL A 102 -16.89 17.39 -16.25
C VAL A 102 -18.09 18.21 -15.82
#